data_AF-A0A524GRX7-F1
#
_entry.id   AF-A0A524GRX7-F1
#
_cell.length_a   1.000
_cell.length_b   1.000
_cell.length_c   1.000
_cell.angle_alpha   90.00
_cell.angle_beta   90.00
_cell.angle_gamma   90.00
#
_symmetry.space_group_name_H-M   'P 1'
#
loop_
_entity.id
_entity.type
_entity.pdbx_description
1 polymer ?
#
loop_
_entity_poly.entity_id
_entity_poly.type
_entity_poly.pdbx_seq_one_letter_code
_entity_poly.pdbx_strand_id
1 'polypeptide(L)'
;MAVTKRMVRMVVRTLKRIFFTLMGVAGVTLALAALFLLTKTVQRSDDFDRLQDIILAINIAGGVILILILIGNLWRLLRDYRENVPGAKLKARMVGMFVGLAVLPLIVVFYFSIQFINRGIDSWFNVQVEEGLDNALMLSRAAIEFRKRQNLVATTQVAQKLLAVPDRQLVFELSMLRRESGASEMTLYGVNNRLLATSSDNAANSFPKPLTEEIALLMQQDRPFVSLEPLGDGRAEIRTAVAFTYRGNRAREPRTVQAHFPLDERLGNMIDSVENSYSEYQQLVFFREDLKDLLTLTLGFVLLLSLLAAIYGAFVLSRRLVAPIQDLVAGTRAVAMGNFDTRLPTP
;
A
#
# COMPACT_ATOMS: atom_id res chain seq x y z
N MET A 1 -9.60 -57.92 30.65
CA MET A 1 -10.56 -56.88 30.22
C MET A 1 -10.30 -55.49 30.85
N ALA A 2 -9.91 -55.38 32.12
CA ALA A 2 -9.66 -54.09 32.79
C ALA A 2 -8.38 -53.36 32.32
N VAL A 3 -7.31 -54.09 31.97
CA VAL A 3 -6.03 -53.54 31.51
C VAL A 3 -6.17 -52.86 30.15
N THR A 4 -6.84 -53.50 29.19
CA THR A 4 -7.13 -52.94 27.86
C THR A 4 -7.96 -51.65 27.95
N LYS A 5 -8.95 -51.59 28.84
CA LYS A 5 -9.81 -50.40 29.07
C LYS A 5 -9.06 -49.24 29.74
N ARG A 6 -7.99 -49.52 30.51
CA ARG A 6 -7.09 -48.54 31.12
C ARG A 6 -6.09 -48.00 30.10
N MET A 7 -5.51 -48.88 29.29
CA MET A 7 -4.55 -48.53 28.23
C MET A 7 -5.21 -47.65 27.15
N VAL A 8 -6.42 -47.99 26.71
CA VAL A 8 -7.22 -47.17 25.78
C VAL A 8 -7.53 -45.78 26.38
N ARG A 9 -7.88 -45.70 27.67
CA ARG A 9 -8.15 -44.41 28.34
C ARG A 9 -6.91 -43.53 28.47
N MET A 10 -5.74 -44.14 28.67
CA MET A 10 -4.46 -43.44 28.76
C MET A 10 -4.09 -42.87 27.39
N VAL A 11 -4.13 -43.69 26.34
CA VAL A 11 -3.88 -43.29 24.94
C VAL A 11 -4.82 -42.16 24.50
N VAL A 12 -6.12 -42.24 24.81
CA VAL A 12 -7.09 -41.18 24.49
C VAL A 12 -6.79 -39.85 25.21
N ARG A 13 -6.27 -39.89 26.44
CA ARG A 13 -5.85 -38.68 27.17
C ARG A 13 -4.59 -38.07 26.57
N THR A 14 -3.60 -38.88 26.21
CA THR A 14 -2.35 -38.41 25.59
C THR A 14 -2.63 -37.83 24.20
N LEU A 15 -3.43 -38.51 23.38
CA LEU A 15 -3.87 -38.01 22.06
C LEU A 15 -4.61 -36.68 22.17
N LYS A 16 -5.54 -36.53 23.12
CA LYS A 16 -6.25 -35.25 23.32
C LYS A 16 -5.28 -34.14 23.69
N ARG A 17 -4.29 -34.41 24.55
CA ARG A 17 -3.30 -33.40 24.96
C ARG A 17 -2.42 -32.95 23.79
N ILE A 18 -1.93 -33.92 23.02
CA ILE A 18 -1.12 -33.68 21.80
C ILE A 18 -1.93 -32.92 20.75
N PHE A 19 -3.21 -33.27 20.56
CA PHE A 19 -4.11 -32.59 19.63
C PHE A 19 -4.28 -31.11 19.99
N PHE A 20 -4.56 -30.76 21.26
CA PHE A 20 -4.71 -29.36 21.65
C PHE A 20 -3.40 -28.57 21.57
N THR A 21 -2.24 -29.17 21.85
CA THR A 21 -0.95 -28.50 21.68
C THR A 21 -0.60 -28.28 20.22
N LEU A 22 -0.83 -29.28 19.35
CA LEU A 22 -0.65 -29.14 17.91
C LEU A 22 -1.58 -28.08 17.32
N MET A 23 -2.81 -28.01 17.79
CA MET A 23 -3.78 -27.01 17.34
C MET A 23 -3.43 -25.59 17.79
N GLY A 24 -2.87 -25.43 19.00
CA GLY A 24 -2.36 -24.15 19.47
C GLY A 24 -1.15 -23.67 18.64
N VAL A 25 -0.19 -24.56 18.38
CA VAL A 25 0.95 -24.25 17.50
C VAL A 25 0.46 -23.91 16.10
N ALA A 26 -0.42 -24.74 15.52
CA ALA A 26 -0.99 -24.50 14.19
C ALA A 26 -1.70 -23.15 14.11
N GLY A 27 -2.49 -22.76 15.12
CA GLY A 27 -3.16 -21.47 15.17
C GLY A 27 -2.18 -20.29 15.20
N VAL A 28 -1.13 -20.37 16.03
CA VAL A 28 -0.07 -19.34 16.07
C VAL A 28 0.69 -19.27 14.74
N THR A 29 1.03 -20.40 14.14
CA THR A 29 1.68 -20.45 12.82
C THR A 29 0.78 -19.86 11.75
N LEU A 30 -0.53 -20.11 11.79
CA LEU A 30 -1.51 -19.53 10.86
C LEU A 30 -1.60 -18.01 11.02
N ALA A 31 -1.62 -17.49 12.25
CA ALA A 31 -1.62 -16.05 12.51
C ALA A 31 -0.34 -15.37 12.00
N LEU A 32 0.82 -15.99 12.25
CA LEU A 32 2.10 -15.50 11.76
C LEU A 32 2.19 -15.55 10.24
N ALA A 33 1.66 -16.62 9.62
CA ALA A 33 1.59 -16.73 8.16
C ALA A 33 0.65 -15.68 7.57
N ALA A 34 -0.51 -15.44 8.17
CA ALA A 34 -1.44 -14.39 7.74
C ALA A 34 -0.81 -12.99 7.83
N LEU A 35 -0.11 -12.68 8.93
CA LEU A 35 0.64 -11.44 9.09
C LEU A 35 1.75 -11.31 8.04
N PHE A 36 2.51 -12.38 7.79
CA PHE A 36 3.57 -12.38 6.78
C PHE A 36 3.03 -12.18 5.36
N LEU A 37 1.92 -12.84 5.02
CA LEU A 37 1.24 -12.68 3.74
C LEU A 37 0.69 -11.25 3.58
N LEU A 38 0.14 -10.66 4.65
CA LEU A 38 -0.32 -9.26 4.65
C LEU A 38 0.85 -8.31 4.33
N THR A 39 2.00 -8.46 4.99
CA THR A 39 3.19 -7.64 4.72
C THR A 39 3.66 -7.76 3.26
N LYS A 40 3.58 -8.96 2.66
CA LYS A 40 3.93 -9.14 1.25
C LYS A 40 2.89 -8.54 0.29
N THR A 41 1.62 -8.57 0.65
CA THR A 41 0.52 -8.10 -0.21
C THR A 41 0.54 -6.58 -0.31
N VAL A 42 0.80 -5.87 0.79
CA VAL A 42 0.97 -4.39 0.81
C VAL A 42 2.16 -3.92 -0.05
N GLN A 43 3.14 -4.78 -0.34
CA GLN A 43 4.34 -4.44 -1.12
C GLN A 43 4.24 -4.72 -2.63
N ARG A 44 3.20 -5.42 -3.10
CA ARG A 44 3.01 -5.75 -4.53
C ARG A 44 1.59 -5.40 -4.97
N SER A 45 1.43 -4.24 -5.60
CA SER A 45 0.16 -3.67 -6.08
C SER A 45 -0.62 -4.60 -7.01
N ASP A 46 0.06 -5.36 -7.87
CA ASP A 46 -0.58 -6.04 -9.01
C ASP A 46 -1.30 -7.35 -8.64
N ASP A 47 -0.94 -7.96 -7.51
CA ASP A 47 -1.56 -9.18 -6.99
C ASP A 47 -2.45 -8.93 -5.76
N PHE A 48 -2.63 -7.65 -5.37
CA PHE A 48 -3.32 -7.23 -4.15
C PHE A 48 -4.74 -7.82 -4.08
N ASP A 49 -5.52 -7.66 -5.15
CA ASP A 49 -6.92 -8.09 -5.24
C ASP A 49 -7.10 -9.60 -5.02
N ARG A 50 -6.32 -10.45 -5.70
CA ARG A 50 -6.46 -11.91 -5.61
C ARG A 50 -5.94 -12.48 -4.30
N LEU A 51 -4.81 -11.96 -3.81
CA LEU A 51 -4.22 -12.45 -2.56
C LEU A 51 -5.03 -11.97 -1.35
N GLN A 52 -5.58 -10.76 -1.39
CA GLN A 52 -6.49 -10.22 -0.37
C GLN A 52 -7.70 -11.12 -0.15
N ASP A 53 -8.41 -11.51 -1.22
CA ASP A 53 -9.59 -12.38 -1.11
C ASP A 53 -9.25 -13.73 -0.47
N ILE A 54 -8.12 -14.32 -0.84
CA ILE A 54 -7.67 -15.60 -0.28
C ILE A 54 -7.31 -15.44 1.21
N ILE A 55 -6.59 -14.38 1.57
CA ILE A 55 -6.20 -14.09 2.96
C ILE A 55 -7.46 -13.85 3.82
N LEU A 56 -8.41 -13.06 3.32
CA LEU A 56 -9.70 -12.82 3.97
C LEU A 56 -10.47 -14.12 4.17
N ALA A 57 -10.58 -14.95 3.13
CA ALA A 57 -11.27 -16.22 3.21
C ALA A 57 -10.63 -17.15 4.26
N ILE A 58 -9.30 -17.24 4.30
CA ILE A 58 -8.57 -18.03 5.30
C ILE A 58 -8.80 -17.50 6.72
N ASN A 59 -8.69 -16.17 6.92
CA ASN A 59 -8.90 -15.55 8.24
C ASN A 59 -10.33 -15.72 8.73
N ILE A 60 -11.34 -15.54 7.86
CA ILE A 60 -12.75 -15.74 8.19
C ILE A 60 -13.01 -17.22 8.52
N ALA A 61 -12.58 -18.14 7.66
CA ALA A 61 -12.76 -19.57 7.89
C ALA A 61 -12.09 -20.03 9.19
N GLY A 62 -10.84 -19.61 9.42
CA GLY A 62 -10.10 -19.88 10.64
C GLY A 62 -10.80 -19.29 11.88
N GLY A 63 -11.24 -18.03 11.79
CA GLY A 63 -11.97 -17.34 12.85
C GLY A 63 -13.27 -18.06 13.23
N VAL A 64 -14.06 -18.49 12.23
CA VAL A 64 -15.28 -19.27 12.45
C VAL A 64 -14.98 -20.58 13.17
N ILE A 65 -13.95 -21.32 12.75
CA ILE A 65 -13.52 -22.55 13.41
C ILE A 65 -13.14 -22.28 14.88
N LEU A 66 -12.37 -21.22 15.15
CA LEU A 66 -11.97 -20.83 16.50
C LEU A 66 -13.18 -20.47 17.36
N ILE A 67 -14.15 -19.73 16.82
CA ILE A 67 -15.39 -19.37 17.51
C ILE A 67 -16.20 -20.62 17.85
N LEU A 68 -16.34 -21.58 16.92
CA LEU A 68 -17.05 -22.83 17.19
C LEU A 68 -16.37 -23.64 18.30
N ILE A 69 -15.04 -23.70 18.31
CA ILE A 69 -14.28 -24.36 19.37
C ILE A 69 -14.46 -23.63 20.71
N LEU A 70 -14.41 -22.30 20.69
CA LEU A 70 -14.61 -21.44 21.87
C LEU A 70 -15.98 -21.69 22.49
N ILE A 71 -17.05 -21.62 21.69
CA ILE A 71 -18.43 -21.87 22.10
C ILE A 71 -18.57 -23.30 22.62
N GLY A 72 -18.02 -24.30 21.92
CA GLY A 72 -18.06 -25.70 22.35
C GLY A 72 -17.37 -25.94 23.70
N ASN A 73 -16.24 -25.28 23.95
CA ASN A 73 -15.54 -25.34 25.23
C ASN A 73 -16.34 -24.71 26.37
N LEU A 74 -16.97 -23.57 26.11
CA LEU A 74 -17.82 -22.87 27.08
C LEU A 74 -19.09 -23.67 27.37
N TRP A 75 -19.73 -24.21 26.34
CA TRP A 75 -20.94 -25.02 26.48
C TRP A 75 -20.68 -26.29 27.27
N ARG A 76 -19.54 -26.97 27.03
CA ARG A 76 -19.13 -28.14 27.84
C ARG A 76 -18.98 -27.77 29.32
N LEU A 77 -18.38 -26.62 29.62
CA LEU A 77 -18.25 -26.15 31.00
C LEU A 77 -19.61 -25.86 31.65
N LEU A 78 -20.52 -25.20 30.93
CA LEU A 78 -21.88 -24.92 31.39
C LEU A 78 -22.68 -26.21 31.62
N ARG A 79 -22.53 -27.19 30.73
CA ARG A 79 -23.17 -28.51 30.87
C ARG A 79 -22.66 -29.26 32.09
N ASP A 80 -21.33 -29.38 32.26
CA ASP A 80 -20.71 -30.01 33.43
C ASP A 80 -21.22 -29.38 34.74
N TYR A 81 -21.40 -28.05 34.73
CA TYR A 81 -21.91 -27.29 35.87
C TYR A 81 -23.38 -27.59 36.16
N ARG A 82 -24.24 -27.67 35.13
CA ARG A 82 -25.67 -28.00 35.27
C ARG A 82 -25.93 -29.44 35.67
N GLU A 83 -25.16 -30.39 35.14
CA GLU A 83 -25.30 -31.82 35.43
C GLU A 83 -24.75 -32.23 36.82
N ASN A 84 -24.34 -31.27 37.66
CA ASN A 84 -23.81 -31.48 39.02
C ASN A 84 -22.69 -32.53 39.10
N VAL A 85 -21.85 -32.61 38.06
CA VAL A 85 -20.71 -33.53 38.05
C VAL A 85 -19.80 -33.20 39.25
N PRO A 86 -19.33 -34.20 40.02
CA PRO A 86 -18.46 -33.96 41.19
C PRO A 86 -17.25 -33.07 40.84
N GLY A 87 -17.12 -31.95 41.54
CA GLY A 87 -16.05 -30.96 41.32
C GLY A 87 -16.29 -29.96 40.18
N ALA A 88 -17.40 -30.03 39.44
CA ALA A 88 -17.69 -29.11 38.34
C ALA A 88 -17.84 -27.65 38.80
N LYS A 89 -18.44 -27.41 39.98
CA LYS A 89 -18.59 -26.06 40.56
C LYS A 89 -17.23 -25.41 40.85
N LEU A 90 -16.29 -26.17 41.42
CA LEU A 90 -14.94 -25.69 41.71
C LEU A 90 -14.16 -25.42 40.41
N LYS A 91 -14.25 -26.33 39.44
CA LYS A 91 -13.65 -26.18 38.11
C LYS A 91 -14.20 -24.95 37.38
N ALA A 92 -15.51 -24.73 37.39
CA ALA A 92 -16.13 -23.57 36.76
C ALA A 92 -15.71 -22.24 37.41
N ARG A 93 -15.67 -22.18 38.74
CA ARG A 93 -15.20 -20.98 39.46
C ARG A 93 -13.74 -20.64 39.13
N MET A 94 -12.86 -21.65 39.15
CA MET A 94 -11.44 -21.50 38.80
C MET A 94 -11.26 -21.03 37.36
N VAL A 95 -11.92 -21.71 36.41
CA VAL A 95 -11.84 -21.35 34.99
C VAL A 95 -12.39 -19.94 34.76
N GLY A 96 -13.51 -19.58 35.38
CA GLY A 96 -14.07 -18.23 35.31
C GLY A 96 -13.12 -17.15 35.82
N MET A 97 -12.45 -17.37 36.97
CA MET A 97 -11.46 -16.43 37.48
C MET A 97 -10.26 -16.26 36.54
N PHE A 98 -9.66 -17.36 36.07
CA PHE A 98 -8.50 -17.29 35.19
C PHE A 98 -8.82 -16.70 33.82
N VAL A 99 -9.98 -17.06 33.26
CA VAL A 99 -10.45 -16.48 32.00
C VAL A 99 -10.75 -15.00 32.22
N GLY A 100 -11.49 -14.60 33.26
CA GLY A 100 -11.74 -13.18 33.54
C GLY A 100 -10.45 -12.35 33.67
N LEU A 101 -9.47 -12.87 34.42
CA LEU A 101 -8.17 -12.22 34.61
C LEU A 101 -7.38 -12.08 33.31
N ALA A 102 -7.44 -13.08 32.42
CA ALA A 102 -6.76 -13.03 31.13
C ALA A 102 -7.51 -12.18 30.11
N VAL A 103 -8.82 -12.35 29.97
CA VAL A 103 -9.64 -11.74 28.91
C VAL A 103 -9.74 -10.22 29.07
N LEU A 104 -9.83 -9.72 30.30
CA LEU A 104 -9.98 -8.29 30.57
C LEU A 104 -8.89 -7.42 29.91
N PRO A 105 -7.58 -7.65 30.16
CA PRO A 105 -6.53 -6.88 29.48
C PRO A 105 -6.51 -7.10 27.97
N LEU A 106 -6.85 -8.29 27.48
CA LEU A 106 -6.92 -8.57 26.03
C LEU A 106 -7.97 -7.70 25.33
N ILE A 107 -9.15 -7.54 25.93
CA ILE A 107 -10.21 -6.68 25.37
C ILE A 107 -9.75 -5.23 25.34
N VAL A 108 -9.11 -4.75 26.40
CA VAL A 108 -8.59 -3.38 26.47
C VAL A 108 -7.57 -3.14 25.36
N VAL A 109 -6.58 -4.02 25.23
CA VAL A 109 -5.55 -3.91 24.18
C VAL A 109 -6.20 -3.93 22.81
N PHE A 110 -7.09 -4.89 22.53
CA PHE A 110 -7.79 -4.99 21.26
C PHE A 110 -8.58 -3.71 20.91
N TYR A 111 -9.33 -3.17 21.87
CA TYR A 111 -10.08 -1.93 21.68
C TYR A 111 -9.16 -0.76 21.31
N PHE A 112 -8.09 -0.56 22.07
CA PHE A 112 -7.13 0.51 21.78
C PHE A 112 -6.37 0.27 20.46
N SER A 113 -6.07 -0.99 20.11
CA SER A 113 -5.44 -1.33 18.83
C SER A 113 -6.34 -1.01 17.65
N ILE A 114 -7.63 -1.38 17.67
CA ILE A 114 -8.58 -0.99 16.60
C ILE A 114 -8.64 0.53 16.51
N GLN A 115 -8.80 1.21 17.65
CA GLN A 115 -8.94 2.66 17.65
C GLN A 115 -7.70 3.36 17.10
N PHE A 116 -6.52 2.87 17.47
CA PHE A 116 -5.24 3.37 16.99
C PHE A 116 -5.07 3.12 15.48
N ILE A 117 -5.39 1.92 14.99
CA ILE A 117 -5.28 1.60 13.56
C ILE A 117 -6.27 2.44 12.75
N ASN A 118 -7.55 2.47 13.12
CA ASN A 118 -8.57 3.18 12.34
C ASN A 118 -8.27 4.68 12.30
N ARG A 119 -8.01 5.30 13.46
CA ARG A 119 -7.68 6.74 13.51
C ARG A 119 -6.32 7.05 12.88
N GLY A 120 -5.34 6.16 13.03
CA GLY A 120 -4.01 6.31 12.45
C GLY A 120 -4.08 6.31 10.92
N ILE A 121 -4.76 5.32 10.35
CA ILE A 121 -5.04 5.23 8.91
C ILE A 121 -5.83 6.47 8.46
N ASP A 122 -6.93 6.82 9.14
CA ASP A 122 -7.72 8.01 8.82
C ASP A 122 -6.90 9.31 8.84
N SER A 123 -5.95 9.42 9.77
CA SER A 123 -5.08 10.57 9.89
C SER A 123 -4.03 10.65 8.78
N TRP A 124 -3.61 9.52 8.20
CA TRP A 124 -2.64 9.52 7.09
C TRP A 124 -3.34 9.76 5.74
N PHE A 125 -4.61 9.35 5.62
CA PHE A 125 -5.48 9.59 4.47
C PHE A 125 -6.44 10.76 4.67
N ASN A 126 -6.00 11.79 5.40
CA ASN A 126 -6.84 12.94 5.69
C ASN A 126 -6.90 13.90 4.48
N VAL A 127 -7.86 14.82 4.55
CA VAL A 127 -8.03 15.86 3.52
C VAL A 127 -6.79 16.74 3.39
N GLN A 128 -5.96 16.90 4.44
CA GLN A 128 -4.76 17.75 4.36
C GLN A 128 -3.64 17.15 3.50
N VAL A 129 -3.45 15.83 3.52
CA VAL A 129 -2.47 15.14 2.67
C VAL A 129 -2.94 15.18 1.22
N GLU A 130 -4.22 14.90 0.99
CA GLU A 130 -4.83 14.98 -0.34
C GLU A 130 -4.75 16.40 -0.91
N GLU A 131 -5.17 17.42 -0.14
CA GLU A 131 -5.10 18.82 -0.52
C GLU A 131 -3.65 19.28 -0.75
N GLY A 132 -2.70 18.85 0.09
CA GLY A 132 -1.28 19.16 -0.09
C GLY A 132 -0.72 18.62 -1.40
N LEU A 133 -1.08 17.39 -1.76
CA LEU A 133 -0.62 16.72 -2.97
C LEU A 133 -1.33 17.24 -4.23
N ASP A 134 -2.63 17.54 -4.13
CA ASP A 134 -3.40 18.21 -5.18
C ASP A 134 -2.87 19.62 -5.46
N ASN A 135 -2.58 20.39 -4.41
CA ASN A 135 -1.94 21.71 -4.53
C ASN A 135 -0.55 21.62 -5.17
N ALA A 136 0.25 20.60 -4.81
CA ALA A 136 1.55 20.36 -5.43
C ALA A 136 1.41 20.01 -6.92
N LEU A 137 0.42 19.18 -7.28
CA LEU A 137 0.12 18.81 -8.66
C LEU A 137 -0.35 20.01 -9.47
N MET A 138 -1.24 20.82 -8.92
CA MET A 138 -1.70 22.07 -9.53
C MET A 138 -0.54 23.05 -9.72
N LEU A 139 0.32 23.22 -8.71
CA LEU A 139 1.50 24.08 -8.80
C LEU A 139 2.48 23.59 -9.88
N SER A 140 2.71 22.29 -9.95
CA SER A 140 3.53 21.62 -10.96
C SER A 140 3.01 21.90 -12.37
N ARG A 141 1.72 21.66 -12.62
CA ARG A 141 1.05 21.96 -13.89
C ARG A 141 1.10 23.46 -14.23
N ALA A 142 0.87 24.32 -13.24
CA ALA A 142 0.94 25.78 -13.42
C ALA A 142 2.35 26.25 -13.77
N ALA A 143 3.40 25.66 -13.17
CA ALA A 143 4.79 25.97 -13.49
C ALA A 143 5.16 25.58 -14.92
N ILE A 144 4.71 24.42 -15.40
CA ILE A 144 4.90 23.99 -16.81
C ILE A 144 4.20 24.97 -17.75
N GLU A 145 2.94 25.30 -17.48
CA GLU A 145 2.19 26.23 -18.32
C GLU A 145 2.80 27.64 -18.34
N PHE A 146 3.35 28.09 -17.21
CA PHE A 146 4.11 29.32 -17.14
C PHE A 146 5.37 29.27 -18.02
N ARG A 147 6.14 28.18 -17.97
CA ARG A 147 7.33 27.98 -18.81
C ARG A 147 6.99 27.90 -20.29
N LYS A 148 5.92 27.18 -20.66
CA LYS A 148 5.42 27.12 -22.05
C LYS A 148 5.10 28.51 -22.58
N ARG A 149 4.37 29.33 -21.80
CA ARG A 149 4.05 30.72 -22.19
C ARG A 149 5.31 31.57 -22.33
N GLN A 150 6.25 31.49 -21.40
CA GLN A 150 7.51 32.25 -21.48
C GLN A 150 8.32 31.89 -22.73
N ASN A 151 8.49 30.59 -23.00
CA ASN A 151 9.24 30.11 -24.17
C ASN A 151 8.55 30.49 -25.48
N LEU A 152 7.21 30.45 -25.51
CA LEU A 152 6.45 30.90 -26.67
C LEU A 152 6.61 32.41 -26.92
N VAL A 153 6.58 33.22 -25.85
CA VAL A 153 6.84 34.66 -25.95
C VAL A 153 8.26 34.92 -26.47
N ALA A 154 9.27 34.21 -25.94
CA ALA A 154 10.65 34.32 -26.42
C ALA A 154 10.76 33.96 -27.91
N THR A 155 10.09 32.89 -28.35
CA THR A 155 10.07 32.46 -29.76
C THR A 155 9.38 33.50 -30.66
N THR A 156 8.30 34.11 -30.17
CA THR A 156 7.61 35.20 -30.87
C THR A 156 8.51 36.43 -31.02
N GLN A 157 9.26 36.80 -29.98
CA GLN A 157 10.24 37.90 -30.04
C GLN A 157 11.37 37.60 -31.03
N VAL A 158 11.85 36.37 -31.07
CA VAL A 158 12.81 35.90 -32.07
C VAL A 158 12.23 36.05 -33.48
N ALA A 159 11.01 35.58 -33.72
CA ALA A 159 10.34 35.72 -35.01
C ALA A 159 10.25 37.20 -35.46
N GLN A 160 9.94 38.11 -34.52
CA GLN A 160 9.89 39.55 -34.79
C GLN A 160 11.26 40.14 -35.15
N LYS A 161 12.32 39.75 -34.42
CA LYS A 161 13.69 40.19 -34.74
C LYS A 161 14.15 39.68 -36.11
N LEU A 162 13.78 38.45 -36.47
CA LEU A 162 14.13 37.82 -37.75
C LEU A 162 13.43 38.46 -38.98
N LEU A 163 12.39 39.28 -38.80
CA LEU A 163 11.71 39.97 -39.90
C LEU A 163 12.65 40.87 -40.72
N ALA A 164 13.64 41.48 -40.07
CA ALA A 164 14.55 42.44 -40.66
C ALA A 164 15.94 41.87 -40.99
N VAL A 165 16.20 40.59 -40.69
CA VAL A 165 17.52 39.97 -40.85
C VAL A 165 17.74 39.54 -42.31
N PRO A 166 18.82 39.98 -42.98
CA PRO A 166 19.15 39.50 -44.32
C PRO A 166 19.58 38.03 -44.32
N ASP A 167 19.26 37.28 -45.38
CA ASP A 167 19.61 35.86 -45.52
C ASP A 167 21.12 35.57 -45.33
N ARG A 168 21.99 36.53 -45.68
CA ARG A 168 23.46 36.42 -45.51
C ARG A 168 23.92 36.40 -44.06
N GLN A 169 23.16 37.01 -43.15
CA GLN A 169 23.49 37.10 -41.71
C GLN A 169 22.65 36.14 -40.87
N LEU A 170 21.72 35.43 -41.51
CA LEU A 170 20.69 34.64 -40.84
C LEU A 170 21.26 33.59 -39.88
N VAL A 171 22.28 32.84 -40.29
CA VAL A 171 22.89 31.79 -39.46
C VAL A 171 23.54 32.38 -38.21
N PHE A 172 24.24 33.51 -38.35
CA PHE A 172 24.90 34.18 -37.23
C PHE A 172 23.88 34.76 -36.26
N GLU A 173 22.88 35.50 -36.76
CA GLU A 173 21.82 36.08 -35.94
C GLU A 173 20.98 35.00 -35.24
N LEU A 174 20.62 33.92 -35.94
CA LEU A 174 19.91 32.78 -35.34
C LEU A 174 20.73 32.16 -34.19
N SER A 175 22.06 32.11 -34.31
CA SER A 175 22.93 31.62 -33.24
C SER A 175 22.91 32.53 -32.01
N MET A 176 22.89 33.85 -32.20
CA MET A 176 22.79 34.83 -31.12
C MET A 176 21.43 34.76 -30.44
N LEU A 177 20.34 34.77 -31.23
CA LEU A 177 18.97 34.68 -30.74
C LEU A 177 18.68 33.39 -29.97
N ARG A 178 19.22 32.26 -30.43
CA ARG A 178 19.14 30.99 -29.71
C ARG A 178 19.77 31.10 -28.31
N ARG A 179 21.00 31.63 -28.22
CA ARG A 179 21.69 31.81 -26.93
C ARG A 179 20.98 32.80 -26.02
N GLU A 180 20.50 33.92 -26.56
CA GLU A 180 19.75 34.94 -25.80
C GLU A 180 18.42 34.41 -25.24
N SER A 181 17.72 33.58 -26.01
CA SER A 181 16.44 33.00 -25.59
C SER A 181 16.60 31.79 -24.65
N GLY A 182 17.80 31.22 -24.55
CA GLY A 182 18.05 30.00 -23.78
C GLY A 182 17.56 28.72 -24.46
N ALA A 183 17.32 28.75 -25.77
CA ALA A 183 16.96 27.56 -26.54
C ALA A 183 18.19 26.65 -26.76
N SER A 184 18.02 25.33 -26.65
CA SER A 184 19.06 24.35 -26.99
C SER A 184 19.24 24.21 -28.50
N GLU A 185 18.14 24.31 -29.24
CA GLU A 185 18.11 24.27 -30.70
C GLU A 185 17.12 25.29 -31.23
N MET A 186 17.47 25.93 -32.35
CA MET A 186 16.58 26.81 -33.08
C MET A 186 16.77 26.60 -34.57
N THR A 187 15.67 26.35 -35.27
CA THR A 187 15.66 26.02 -36.69
C THR A 187 14.65 26.89 -37.42
N LEU A 188 15.10 27.49 -38.52
CA LEU A 188 14.26 28.28 -39.41
C LEU A 188 13.90 27.48 -40.65
N TYR A 189 12.60 27.34 -40.86
CA TYR A 189 12.00 26.72 -42.03
C TYR A 189 11.39 27.78 -42.95
N GLY A 190 11.54 27.59 -44.26
CA GLY A 190 10.82 28.32 -45.28
C GLY A 190 9.57 27.55 -45.74
N VAL A 191 9.03 27.98 -46.88
CA VAL A 191 7.91 27.30 -47.54
C VAL A 191 8.24 25.82 -47.78
N ASN A 192 7.24 24.94 -47.66
CA ASN A 192 7.35 23.50 -47.90
C ASN A 192 8.38 22.79 -47.00
N ASN A 193 8.51 23.22 -45.74
CA ASN A 193 9.44 22.62 -44.76
C ASN A 193 10.92 22.68 -45.20
N ARG A 194 11.28 23.62 -46.09
CA ARG A 194 12.66 23.81 -46.55
C ARG A 194 13.49 24.40 -45.42
N LEU A 195 14.54 23.69 -45.00
CA LEU A 195 15.50 24.19 -44.01
C LEU A 195 16.26 25.40 -44.57
N LEU A 196 16.17 26.55 -43.86
CA LEU A 196 16.90 27.78 -44.22
C LEU A 196 18.14 27.97 -43.35
N ALA A 197 18.02 27.74 -42.05
CA ALA A 197 19.10 27.84 -41.08
C ALA A 197 18.80 27.00 -39.85
N THR A 198 19.83 26.48 -39.19
CA THR A 198 19.71 25.79 -37.90
C THR A 198 20.89 26.20 -37.01
N SER A 199 20.62 26.25 -35.71
CA SER A 199 21.59 26.54 -34.66
C SER A 199 21.30 25.62 -33.49
N SER A 200 22.30 24.92 -32.98
CA SER A 200 22.17 23.95 -31.89
C SER A 200 23.34 24.09 -30.91
N ASP A 201 23.11 23.82 -29.63
CA ASP A 201 24.17 23.65 -28.63
C ASP A 201 25.01 22.39 -28.86
N ASN A 202 24.44 21.38 -29.55
CA ASN A 202 25.08 20.08 -29.73
C ASN A 202 25.19 19.71 -31.23
N ALA A 203 26.09 20.40 -31.92
CA ALA A 203 26.28 20.30 -33.38
C ALA A 203 26.64 18.90 -33.89
N ALA A 204 27.12 17.99 -33.05
CA ALA A 204 27.56 16.65 -33.47
C ALA A 204 26.42 15.62 -33.59
N ASN A 205 25.28 15.82 -32.92
CA ASN A 205 24.21 14.80 -32.78
C ASN A 205 22.77 15.33 -32.94
N SER A 206 22.57 16.60 -33.27
CA SER A 206 21.23 17.18 -33.47
C SER A 206 20.98 17.33 -34.97
N PHE A 207 20.19 16.41 -35.52
CA PHE A 207 19.52 16.64 -36.81
C PHE A 207 18.25 17.43 -36.52
N PRO A 208 18.01 18.55 -37.21
CA PRO A 208 16.84 19.36 -36.92
C PRO A 208 15.56 18.55 -37.17
N LYS A 209 14.72 18.45 -36.14
CA LYS A 209 13.43 17.75 -36.24
C LYS A 209 12.54 18.51 -37.23
N PRO A 210 12.08 17.88 -38.33
CA PRO A 210 11.23 18.55 -39.31
C PRO A 210 9.93 19.05 -38.67
N LEU A 211 9.29 20.05 -39.30
CA LEU A 211 7.94 20.43 -38.90
C LEU A 211 7.01 19.23 -39.06
N THR A 212 6.36 18.81 -37.97
CA THR A 212 5.29 17.82 -38.00
C THR A 212 4.10 18.39 -38.78
N GLU A 213 3.25 17.54 -39.36
CA GLU A 213 2.04 17.96 -40.07
C GLU A 213 1.15 18.89 -39.23
N GLU A 214 1.03 18.61 -37.92
CA GLU A 214 0.31 19.46 -36.96
C GLU A 214 0.88 20.88 -36.89
N ILE A 215 2.21 21.02 -36.77
CA ILE A 215 2.87 22.31 -36.70
C ILE A 215 2.68 23.05 -38.02
N ALA A 216 2.89 22.37 -39.15
CA ALA A 216 2.71 22.97 -40.47
C ALA A 216 1.28 23.51 -40.67
N LEU A 217 0.26 22.77 -40.24
CA LEU A 217 -1.14 23.20 -40.28
C LEU A 217 -1.40 24.43 -39.40
N LEU A 218 -0.90 24.43 -38.16
CA LEU A 218 -1.04 25.58 -37.25
C LEU A 218 -0.35 26.83 -37.79
N MET A 219 0.83 26.69 -38.39
CA MET A 219 1.56 27.80 -39.01
C MET A 219 0.80 28.40 -40.20
N GLN A 220 0.11 27.58 -41.00
CA GLN A 220 -0.76 28.07 -42.08
C GLN A 220 -1.96 28.88 -41.57
N GLN A 221 -2.43 28.58 -40.36
CA GLN A 221 -3.52 29.28 -39.70
C GLN A 221 -3.06 30.49 -38.87
N ASP A 222 -1.77 30.86 -38.96
CA ASP A 222 -1.14 31.92 -38.16
C ASP A 222 -1.30 31.70 -36.64
N ARG A 223 -1.28 30.43 -36.22
CA ARG A 223 -1.40 30.01 -34.82
C ARG A 223 -0.04 29.56 -34.31
N PRO A 224 0.44 30.10 -33.17
CA PRO A 224 1.66 29.60 -32.55
C PRO A 224 1.47 28.18 -32.03
N PHE A 225 2.54 27.40 -32.04
CA PHE A 225 2.61 26.06 -31.45
C PHE A 225 3.47 26.08 -30.19
N VAL A 226 3.02 25.39 -29.14
CA VAL A 226 3.81 25.11 -27.95
C VAL A 226 3.38 23.78 -27.35
N SER A 227 4.33 22.88 -27.12
CA SER A 227 4.07 21.59 -26.49
C SER A 227 5.25 21.13 -25.63
N LEU A 228 5.00 20.23 -24.70
CA LEU A 228 6.03 19.53 -23.94
C LEU A 228 6.30 18.20 -24.64
N GLU A 229 7.52 17.98 -25.11
CA GLU A 229 7.97 16.73 -25.74
C GLU A 229 8.90 15.95 -24.79
N PRO A 230 8.65 14.66 -24.51
CA PRO A 230 9.59 13.82 -23.79
C PRO A 230 10.77 13.46 -24.71
N LEU A 231 12.00 13.60 -24.20
CA LEU A 231 13.21 12.99 -24.74
C LEU A 231 13.34 11.63 -24.06
N GLY A 232 13.62 10.56 -24.83
CA GLY A 232 13.54 9.15 -24.40
C GLY A 232 14.48 8.68 -23.28
N ASP A 233 14.95 9.58 -22.42
CA ASP A 233 15.80 9.38 -21.25
C ASP A 233 15.22 9.99 -19.96
N GLY A 234 13.92 10.34 -19.96
CA GLY A 234 13.25 10.98 -18.83
C GLY A 234 13.44 12.50 -18.79
N ARG A 235 14.18 13.08 -19.75
CA ARG A 235 14.21 14.53 -19.93
C ARG A 235 13.01 14.97 -20.76
N ALA A 236 12.61 16.23 -20.58
CA ALA A 236 11.58 16.84 -21.40
C ALA A 236 12.09 18.15 -22.00
N GLU A 237 11.55 18.51 -23.16
CA GLU A 237 11.80 19.80 -23.78
C GLU A 237 10.48 20.49 -24.11
N ILE A 238 10.48 21.81 -24.07
CA ILE A 238 9.38 22.61 -24.57
C ILE A 238 9.70 22.97 -26.01
N ARG A 239 8.91 22.44 -26.95
CA ARG A 239 9.00 22.78 -28.37
C ARG A 239 8.03 23.91 -28.68
N THR A 240 8.50 24.92 -29.36
CA THR A 240 7.70 26.05 -29.83
C THR A 240 7.88 26.25 -31.33
N ALA A 241 6.84 26.77 -32.00
CA ALA A 241 6.97 27.24 -33.37
C ALA A 241 6.11 28.47 -33.62
N VAL A 242 6.64 29.43 -34.36
CA VAL A 242 5.97 30.68 -34.72
C VAL A 242 6.22 30.99 -36.20
N ALA A 243 5.14 31.26 -36.93
CA ALA A 243 5.19 31.70 -38.31
C ALA A 243 5.37 33.22 -38.37
N PHE A 244 6.09 33.69 -39.37
CA PHE A 244 6.22 35.10 -39.69
C PHE A 244 6.40 35.29 -41.20
N THR A 245 5.99 36.45 -41.72
CA THR A 245 6.16 36.77 -43.13
C THR A 245 7.41 37.60 -43.34
N TYR A 246 8.43 36.99 -43.94
CA TYR A 246 9.67 37.71 -44.30
C TYR A 246 9.44 38.63 -45.50
N ARG A 247 9.88 39.89 -45.39
CA ARG A 247 9.83 40.87 -46.48
C ARG A 247 11.23 41.06 -47.05
N GLY A 248 11.63 40.15 -47.94
CA GLY A 248 12.90 40.23 -48.66
C GLY A 248 12.79 41.01 -49.98
N ASN A 249 13.90 41.09 -50.71
CA ASN A 249 13.99 41.79 -52.01
C ASN A 249 13.20 41.15 -53.16
N ARG A 250 12.77 39.88 -53.05
CA ARG A 250 12.21 39.10 -54.17
C ARG A 250 10.75 38.68 -54.02
N ALA A 251 10.24 38.49 -52.80
CA ALA A 251 8.83 38.20 -52.51
C ALA A 251 8.57 38.23 -51.00
N ARG A 252 7.28 38.26 -50.61
CA ARG A 252 6.85 37.92 -49.25
C ARG A 252 6.83 36.40 -49.11
N GLU A 253 7.66 35.87 -48.22
CA GLU A 253 7.77 34.43 -48.00
C GLU A 253 7.38 34.10 -46.55
N PRO A 254 6.42 33.18 -46.32
CA PRO A 254 6.17 32.68 -44.98
C PRO A 254 7.36 31.84 -44.52
N ARG A 255 7.86 32.15 -43.32
CA ARG A 255 8.92 31.43 -42.63
C ARG A 255 8.42 31.01 -41.26
N THR A 256 8.91 29.90 -40.74
CA THR A 256 8.58 29.40 -39.42
C THR A 256 9.87 29.23 -38.64
N VAL A 257 9.94 29.86 -37.47
CA VAL A 257 11.00 29.58 -36.50
C VAL A 257 10.48 28.53 -35.52
N GLN A 258 11.24 27.45 -35.38
CA GLN A 258 11.03 26.41 -34.38
C GLN A 258 12.16 26.51 -33.36
N ALA A 259 11.82 26.46 -32.07
CA ALA A 259 12.80 26.44 -30.99
C ALA A 259 12.52 25.29 -30.02
N HIS A 260 13.59 24.73 -29.48
CA HIS A 260 13.57 23.69 -28.46
C HIS A 260 14.20 24.26 -27.20
N PHE A 261 13.46 24.22 -26.10
CA PHE A 261 13.91 24.71 -24.81
C PHE A 261 14.05 23.53 -23.85
N PRO A 262 15.25 23.25 -23.33
CA PRO A 262 15.42 22.16 -22.38
C PRO A 262 14.65 22.49 -21.09
N LEU A 263 13.90 21.52 -20.56
CA LEU A 263 13.36 21.63 -19.22
C LEU A 263 14.48 21.28 -18.23
N ASP A 264 14.64 22.07 -17.18
CA ASP A 264 15.58 21.76 -16.10
C ASP A 264 15.28 20.35 -15.55
N GLU A 265 16.29 19.47 -15.51
CA GLU A 265 16.16 18.10 -15.01
C GLU A 265 15.56 18.07 -13.60
N ARG A 266 15.89 19.05 -12.75
CA ARG A 266 15.32 19.14 -11.41
C ARG A 266 13.82 19.42 -11.44
N LEU A 267 13.38 20.28 -12.35
CA LEU A 267 11.97 20.62 -12.49
C LEU A 267 11.19 19.44 -13.09
N GLY A 268 11.72 18.79 -14.13
CA GLY A 268 11.15 17.58 -14.72
C GLY A 268 10.98 16.46 -13.69
N ASN A 269 12.06 16.11 -12.98
CA ASN A 269 12.01 15.08 -11.93
C ASN A 269 11.02 15.42 -10.81
N MET A 270 10.90 16.70 -10.44
CA MET A 270 9.96 17.12 -9.40
C MET A 270 8.50 17.02 -9.88
N ILE A 271 8.23 17.33 -11.15
CA ILE A 271 6.91 17.15 -11.78
C ILE A 271 6.54 15.67 -11.78
N ASP A 272 7.40 14.81 -12.31
CA ASP A 272 7.16 13.37 -12.42
C ASP A 272 6.97 12.73 -11.04
N SER A 273 7.78 13.16 -10.06
CA SER A 273 7.67 12.73 -8.67
C SER A 273 6.30 13.10 -8.06
N VAL A 274 5.80 14.31 -8.32
CA VAL A 274 4.49 14.75 -7.83
C VAL A 274 3.35 14.00 -8.52
N GLU A 275 3.41 13.79 -9.85
CA GLU A 275 2.40 13.03 -10.58
C GLU A 275 2.34 11.56 -10.12
N ASN A 276 3.51 10.91 -9.98
CA ASN A 276 3.60 9.53 -9.47
C ASN A 276 3.10 9.43 -8.03
N SER A 277 3.53 10.34 -7.14
CA SER A 277 3.07 10.34 -5.74
C SER A 277 1.56 10.55 -5.64
N TYR A 278 0.98 11.43 -6.46
CA TYR A 278 -0.47 11.64 -6.51
C TYR A 278 -1.21 10.39 -6.97
N SER A 279 -0.71 9.72 -8.01
CA SER A 279 -1.29 8.48 -8.51
C SER A 279 -1.23 7.35 -7.47
N GLU A 280 -0.06 7.13 -6.84
CA GLU A 280 0.12 6.14 -5.78
C GLU A 280 -0.78 6.42 -4.57
N TYR A 281 -0.89 7.69 -4.15
CA TYR A 281 -1.79 8.08 -3.07
C TYR A 281 -3.25 7.75 -3.40
N GLN A 282 -3.73 8.09 -4.59
CA GLN A 282 -5.10 7.81 -5.01
C GLN A 282 -5.41 6.30 -5.06
N GLN A 283 -4.44 5.49 -5.48
CA GLN A 283 -4.56 4.02 -5.41
C GLN A 283 -4.68 3.52 -3.95
N LEU A 284 -3.88 4.06 -3.04
CA LEU A 284 -3.95 3.67 -1.62
C LEU A 284 -5.25 4.12 -0.95
N VAL A 285 -5.76 5.31 -1.30
CA VAL A 285 -7.05 5.81 -0.82
C VAL A 285 -8.19 4.88 -1.26
N PHE A 286 -8.13 4.34 -2.49
CA PHE A 286 -9.11 3.38 -2.98
C PHE A 286 -9.20 2.13 -2.09
N PHE A 287 -8.06 1.60 -1.64
CA PHE A 287 -7.99 0.42 -0.77
C PHE A 287 -8.01 0.74 0.74
N ARG A 288 -8.33 1.97 1.14
CA ARG A 288 -8.25 2.40 2.55
C ARG A 288 -9.14 1.56 3.47
N GLU A 289 -10.39 1.33 3.08
CA GLU A 289 -11.33 0.56 3.91
C GLU A 289 -10.96 -0.92 3.94
N ASP A 290 -10.55 -1.47 2.80
CA ASP A 290 -10.03 -2.84 2.68
C ASP A 290 -8.83 -3.10 3.60
N LEU A 291 -7.90 -2.15 3.68
CA LEU A 291 -6.74 -2.22 4.58
C LEU A 291 -7.17 -2.22 6.05
N LYS A 292 -8.16 -1.40 6.42
CA LYS A 292 -8.70 -1.40 7.79
C LYS A 292 -9.40 -2.70 8.13
N ASP A 293 -10.18 -3.24 7.20
CA ASP A 293 -10.91 -4.49 7.39
C ASP A 293 -9.93 -5.66 7.57
N LEU A 294 -8.92 -5.75 6.70
CA LEU A 294 -7.84 -6.74 6.80
C LEU A 294 -7.11 -6.67 8.15
N LEU A 295 -6.72 -5.46 8.59
CA LEU A 295 -6.03 -5.27 9.88
C LEU A 295 -6.93 -5.57 11.07
N THR A 296 -8.19 -5.13 11.04
CA THR A 296 -9.19 -5.40 12.08
C THR A 296 -9.49 -6.90 12.19
N LEU A 297 -9.67 -7.59 11.07
CA LEU A 297 -9.87 -9.04 11.02
C LEU A 297 -8.65 -9.80 11.55
N THR A 298 -7.45 -9.37 11.16
CA THR A 298 -6.21 -9.99 11.65
C THR A 298 -6.05 -9.83 13.16
N LEU A 299 -6.30 -8.63 13.70
CA LEU A 299 -6.32 -8.41 15.15
C LEU A 299 -7.41 -9.23 15.84
N GLY A 300 -8.60 -9.34 15.25
CA GLY A 300 -9.69 -10.16 15.75
C GLY A 300 -9.32 -11.64 15.81
N PHE A 301 -8.63 -12.13 14.79
CA PHE A 301 -8.11 -13.49 14.74
C PHE A 301 -7.06 -13.74 15.84
N VAL A 302 -6.12 -12.82 16.04
CA VAL A 302 -5.13 -12.88 17.12
C VAL A 302 -5.81 -12.84 18.50
N LEU A 303 -6.83 -12.00 18.68
CA LEU A 303 -7.64 -11.97 19.89
C LEU A 303 -8.30 -13.33 20.14
N LEU A 304 -8.98 -13.90 19.14
CA LEU A 304 -9.65 -15.21 19.25
C LEU A 304 -8.68 -16.32 19.63
N LEU A 305 -7.51 -16.38 18.99
CA LEU A 305 -6.45 -17.34 19.34
C LEU A 305 -6.00 -17.18 20.79
N SER A 306 -5.79 -15.94 21.21
CA SER A 306 -5.34 -15.62 22.56
C SER A 306 -6.40 -15.94 23.62
N LEU A 307 -7.69 -15.70 23.33
CA LEU A 307 -8.82 -16.13 24.16
C LEU A 307 -8.88 -17.65 24.28
N LEU A 308 -8.71 -18.37 23.16
CA LEU A 308 -8.69 -19.82 23.15
C LEU A 308 -7.52 -20.36 23.98
N ALA A 309 -6.33 -19.75 23.85
CA ALA A 309 -5.15 -20.09 24.62
C ALA A 309 -5.37 -19.84 26.13
N ALA A 310 -5.97 -18.71 26.51
CA ALA A 310 -6.32 -18.39 27.88
C ALA A 310 -7.30 -19.40 28.48
N ILE A 311 -8.36 -19.75 27.76
CA ILE A 311 -9.36 -20.74 28.19
C ILE A 311 -8.73 -22.12 28.33
N TYR A 312 -7.93 -22.55 27.35
CA TYR A 312 -7.19 -23.80 27.43
C TYR A 312 -6.26 -23.84 28.64
N GLY A 313 -5.48 -22.76 28.85
CA GLY A 313 -4.62 -22.58 30.00
C GLY A 313 -5.39 -22.67 31.33
N ALA A 314 -6.54 -22.01 31.43
CA ALA A 314 -7.41 -22.06 32.59
C ALA A 314 -7.91 -23.49 32.89
N PHE A 315 -8.29 -24.25 31.86
CA PHE A 315 -8.67 -25.67 32.03
C PHE A 315 -7.50 -26.53 32.49
N VAL A 316 -6.30 -26.32 31.96
CA VAL A 316 -5.10 -27.06 32.35
C VAL A 316 -4.74 -26.76 33.82
N LEU A 317 -4.73 -25.49 34.20
CA LEU A 317 -4.39 -25.05 35.54
C LEU A 317 -5.44 -25.52 36.56
N SER A 318 -6.72 -25.40 36.22
CA SER A 318 -7.82 -25.91 37.04
C SER A 318 -7.68 -27.42 37.29
N ARG A 319 -7.36 -28.22 36.27
CA ARG A 319 -7.16 -29.67 36.46
C ARG A 319 -5.96 -29.99 37.35
N ARG A 320 -4.84 -29.27 37.20
CA ARG A 320 -3.64 -29.47 38.02
C ARG A 320 -3.88 -29.14 39.50
N LEU A 321 -4.69 -28.12 39.80
CA LEU A 321 -4.99 -27.71 41.17
C LEU A 321 -6.12 -28.53 41.81
N VAL A 322 -7.13 -28.93 41.04
CA VAL A 322 -8.32 -29.62 41.56
C VAL A 322 -8.12 -31.13 41.70
N ALA A 323 -7.34 -31.76 40.82
CA ALA A 323 -7.16 -33.23 40.87
C ALA A 323 -6.53 -33.73 42.18
N PRO A 324 -5.46 -33.13 42.73
CA PRO A 324 -4.86 -33.60 43.98
C PRO A 324 -5.81 -33.45 45.19
N ILE A 325 -6.63 -32.39 45.20
CA ILE A 325 -7.64 -32.18 46.25
C ILE A 325 -8.71 -33.27 46.19
N GLN A 326 -9.16 -33.62 44.99
CA GLN A 326 -10.13 -34.70 44.80
C GLN A 326 -9.58 -36.06 45.24
N ASP A 327 -8.32 -36.34 44.92
CA ASP A 327 -7.65 -37.57 45.33
C ASP A 327 -7.51 -37.63 46.87
N LEU A 328 -7.12 -36.54 47.53
CA LEU A 328 -7.07 -36.45 49.00
C LEU A 328 -8.44 -36.65 49.66
N VAL A 329 -9.50 -36.04 49.13
CA VAL A 329 -10.87 -36.21 49.65
C VAL A 329 -11.35 -37.66 49.48
N ALA A 330 -11.01 -38.30 48.36
CA ALA A 330 -11.32 -39.71 48.15
C ALA A 330 -10.54 -40.63 49.10
N GLY A 331 -9.26 -40.34 49.33
CA GLY A 331 -8.40 -41.07 50.27
C GLY A 331 -8.86 -40.96 51.71
N THR A 332 -9.15 -39.75 52.20
CA THR A 332 -9.63 -39.55 53.58
C THR A 332 -10.99 -40.22 53.80
N ARG A 333 -11.87 -40.19 52.80
CA ARG A 333 -13.16 -40.88 52.87
C ARG A 333 -13.00 -42.40 52.87
N ALA A 334 -12.04 -42.96 52.13
CA ALA A 334 -11.75 -44.39 52.13
C ALA A 334 -11.20 -44.86 53.49
N VAL A 335 -10.31 -44.08 54.11
CA VAL A 335 -9.80 -44.34 55.46
C VAL A 335 -10.92 -44.24 56.50
N ALA A 336 -11.80 -43.25 56.40
CA ALA A 336 -12.96 -43.10 57.29
C ALA A 336 -13.96 -44.28 57.20
N MET A 337 -13.99 -44.99 56.06
CA MET A 337 -14.78 -46.22 55.88
C MET A 337 -14.03 -47.49 56.28
N GLY A 338 -12.85 -47.37 56.91
CA GLY A 338 -12.04 -48.50 57.38
C GLY A 338 -11.19 -49.19 56.30
N ASN A 339 -11.07 -48.59 55.12
CA ASN A 339 -10.24 -49.13 54.03
C ASN A 339 -8.85 -48.49 54.01
N PHE A 340 -7.89 -49.15 54.67
CA PHE A 340 -6.50 -48.70 54.79
C PHE A 340 -5.61 -49.08 53.58
N ASP A 341 -6.09 -49.92 52.67
CA ASP A 341 -5.31 -50.36 51.49
C ASP A 341 -5.32 -49.35 50.33
N THR A 342 -6.03 -48.23 50.49
CA THR A 342 -6.22 -47.24 49.44
C THR A 342 -4.95 -46.41 49.22
N ARG A 343 -4.15 -46.78 48.22
CA ARG A 343 -2.97 -46.00 47.81
C ARG A 343 -3.34 -44.80 46.96
N LEU A 344 -3.02 -43.61 47.44
CA LEU A 344 -3.12 -42.37 46.66
C LEU A 344 -2.02 -42.31 45.60
N PRO A 345 -2.30 -41.78 44.39
CA PRO A 345 -1.27 -41.53 43.40
C PRO A 345 -0.28 -40.50 43.97
N THR A 346 1.01 -40.82 43.95
CA THR A 346 2.08 -39.89 44.34
C THR A 346 2.21 -38.77 43.30
N PRO A 347 2.47 -37.52 43.74
CA PRO A 347 2.47 -36.33 42.89
C PRO A 347 3.48 -36.36 41.73
#